data_AF-A0A524E6H3-F1
#
_entry.id   AF-A0A524E6H3-F1
#
_cell.length_a   1.000
_cell.length_b   1.000
_cell.length_c   1.000
_cell.angle_alpha   90.00
_cell.angle_beta   90.00
_cell.angle_gamma   90.00
#
_symmetry.space_group_name_H-M   'P 1'
#
loop_
_entity.id
_entity.type
_entity.pdbx_description
1 polymer ?
#
loop_
_entity_poly.entity_id
_entity_poly.type
_entity_poly.pdbx_seq_one_letter_code
_entity_poly.pdbx_strand_id
1 'polypeptide(L)' 'MVARLIWNAVSGGTKLLVKSYWAVRRAKGRVKKSKKDFCRILTQAGLPKEAAERLADTYAAPGLEVLSVRKMIELAREFD' A
#
# COMPACT_ATOMS: atom_id res chain seq x y z
N MET A 1 1.46 25.48 -30.29
CA MET A 1 2.07 24.13 -30.36
C MET A 1 2.69 23.72 -29.02
N VAL A 2 3.54 24.58 -28.43
CA VAL A 2 4.20 24.38 -27.12
C VAL A 2 3.20 24.12 -25.98
N ALA A 3 2.09 24.86 -25.89
CA ALA A 3 1.07 24.65 -24.86
C ALA A 3 0.38 23.28 -24.92
N ARG A 4 0.18 22.70 -26.11
CA ARG A 4 -0.41 21.36 -26.29
C ARG A 4 0.56 20.25 -25.90
N LEU A 5 1.86 20.43 -26.15
CA LEU A 5 2.91 19.51 -25.73
C LEU A 5 3.04 19.48 -24.20
N ILE A 6 3.05 20.66 -23.56
CA ILE A 6 3.06 20.79 -22.10
C ILE A 6 1.78 20.16 -21.51
N TRP A 7 0.61 20.43 -22.08
CA TRP A 7 -0.65 19.85 -21.63
C TRP A 7 -0.70 18.31 -21.76
N ASN A 8 -0.20 17.75 -22.85
CA ASN A 8 -0.12 16.30 -23.04
C ASN A 8 0.91 15.64 -22.11
N ALA A 9 2.05 16.28 -21.85
CA ALA A 9 3.04 15.81 -20.88
C ALA A 9 2.50 15.84 -19.44
N VAL A 10 1.83 16.94 -19.06
CA VAL A 10 1.21 17.10 -17.73
C VAL A 10 0.05 16.13 -17.55
N SER A 11 -0.84 15.98 -18.54
CA SER A 11 -1.97 15.04 -18.46
C SER A 11 -1.52 13.57 -18.47
N GLY A 12 -0.47 13.23 -19.22
CA GLY A 12 0.15 11.90 -19.21
C GLY A 12 0.78 11.56 -17.86
N GLY A 13 1.61 12.46 -17.31
CA GLY A 13 2.25 12.29 -16.01
C GLY A 13 1.24 12.25 -14.85
N THR A 14 0.24 13.13 -14.87
CA THR A 14 -0.83 13.16 -13.86
C THR A 14 -1.64 11.85 -13.86
N LYS A 15 -1.96 11.32 -15.04
CA LYS A 15 -2.70 10.03 -15.15
C LYS A 15 -1.89 8.87 -14.58
N LEU A 16 -0.57 8.89 -14.74
CA LEU A 16 0.32 7.87 -14.20
C LEU A 16 0.38 7.95 -12.67
N LEU A 17 0.55 9.14 -12.11
CA LEU A 17 0.53 9.39 -10.65
C LEU A 17 -0.79 8.95 -10.01
N VAL A 18 -1.93 9.29 -10.63
CA VAL A 18 -3.27 8.90 -10.14
C VAL A 18 -3.43 7.38 -10.14
N LYS A 19 -2.99 6.69 -11.20
CA LYS A 19 -3.03 5.22 -11.27
C LYS A 19 -2.15 4.58 -10.20
N SER A 20 -0.94 5.07 -10.02
CA SER A 20 -0.01 4.57 -9.00
C SER A 20 -0.59 4.78 -7.59
N TYR A 21 -1.11 5.97 -7.30
CA TYR A 21 -1.80 6.25 -6.03
C TYR A 21 -2.97 5.28 -5.78
N TRP A 22 -3.80 5.04 -6.80
CA TRP A 22 -4.90 4.08 -6.72
C TRP A 22 -4.42 2.64 -6.49
N ALA A 23 -3.35 2.22 -7.15
CA ALA A 23 -2.76 0.90 -6.96
C ALA A 23 -2.28 0.71 -5.51
N VAL A 24 -1.61 1.71 -4.94
CA VAL A 24 -1.14 1.71 -3.55
C VAL A 24 -2.31 1.66 -2.59
N ARG A 25 -3.33 2.49 -2.82
CA ARG A 25 -4.54 2.48 -1.99
C ARG A 25 -5.20 1.09 -1.96
N ARG A 26 -5.29 0.43 -3.13
CA ARG A 26 -5.78 -0.95 -3.21
C ARG A 26 -4.86 -1.94 -2.48
N ALA A 27 -3.55 -1.81 -2.63
CA ALA A 27 -2.58 -2.66 -1.94
C ALA A 27 -2.70 -2.56 -0.41
N LYS A 28 -2.83 -1.33 0.14
CA LYS A 28 -3.11 -1.12 1.56
C LYS A 28 -4.41 -1.79 2.01
N GLY A 29 -5.45 -1.72 1.18
CA GLY A 29 -6.70 -2.43 1.41
C GLY A 29 -6.52 -3.94 1.53
N ARG A 30 -5.69 -4.54 0.66
CA ARG A 30 -5.37 -5.97 0.72
C ARG A 30 -4.59 -6.34 1.98
N VAL A 31 -3.59 -5.55 2.38
CA VAL A 31 -2.82 -5.80 3.62
C VAL A 31 -3.74 -5.75 4.84
N LYS A 32 -4.65 -4.77 4.92
CA LYS A 32 -5.64 -4.69 6.00
C LYS A 32 -6.60 -5.89 6.02
N LYS A 33 -7.04 -6.35 4.84
CA LYS A 33 -7.89 -7.55 4.74
C LYS A 33 -7.14 -8.79 5.19
N SER A 34 -5.89 -8.96 4.73
CA SER A 34 -5.02 -10.07 5.12
C SER A 34 -4.75 -10.09 6.64
N LYS A 35 -4.51 -8.93 7.26
CA LYS A 35 -4.44 -8.80 8.73
C LYS A 35 -5.67 -9.39 9.42
N LYS A 36 -6.87 -8.99 8.96
CA LYS A 36 -8.14 -9.43 9.55
C LYS A 36 -8.33 -10.94 9.38
N ASP A 37 -8.04 -11.47 8.21
CA ASP A 37 -8.14 -12.90 7.93
C ASP A 37 -7.14 -13.71 8.77
N PHE A 38 -5.91 -13.22 8.92
CA PHE A 38 -4.88 -13.84 9.74
C PHE A 38 -5.25 -13.86 11.23
N CYS A 39 -5.73 -12.73 11.77
CA CYS A 39 -6.24 -12.67 13.14
C CYS A 39 -7.38 -13.67 13.38
N ARG A 40 -8.32 -13.78 12.42
CA ARG A 40 -9.41 -14.75 12.47
C ARG A 40 -8.91 -16.20 12.49
N ILE A 41 -7.94 -16.53 11.64
CA ILE A 41 -7.36 -17.88 11.59
C ILE A 41 -6.68 -18.21 12.92
N LEU A 42 -5.92 -17.27 13.50
CA LEU A 42 -5.25 -17.47 14.79
C LEU A 42 -6.25 -17.67 15.94
N THR A 43 -7.34 -16.89 15.97
CA THR A 43 -8.39 -17.09 16.97
C THR A 43 -9.13 -18.42 16.78
N GLN A 44 -9.38 -18.85 15.54
CA GLN A 44 -9.94 -20.17 15.25
C GLN A 44 -9.01 -21.32 15.65
N ALA A 45 -7.70 -21.11 15.59
CA ALA A 45 -6.69 -22.06 16.05
C ALA A 45 -6.55 -22.11 17.59
N GLY A 46 -7.31 -21.30 18.33
CA GLY A 46 -7.33 -21.30 19.79
C GLY A 46 -6.45 -20.26 20.46
N LEU A 47 -5.83 -19.32 19.72
CA LEU A 47 -5.12 -18.22 20.36
C LEU A 47 -6.10 -17.25 21.03
N PRO A 48 -5.77 -16.75 22.24
CA PRO A 48 -6.46 -15.61 22.83
C PRO A 48 -6.48 -14.42 21.88
N LYS A 49 -7.63 -13.75 21.79
CA LYS A 49 -7.87 -12.64 20.85
C LYS A 49 -6.78 -11.57 20.91
N GLU A 50 -6.33 -11.21 22.10
CA GLU A 50 -5.30 -10.20 22.33
C GLU A 50 -3.91 -10.60 21.79
N ALA A 51 -3.59 -11.90 21.81
CA ALA A 51 -2.35 -12.42 21.25
C ALA A 51 -2.44 -12.50 19.71
N ALA A 52 -3.59 -12.95 19.19
CA ALA A 52 -3.86 -13.00 17.76
C ALA A 52 -3.83 -11.60 17.11
N GLU A 53 -4.40 -10.58 17.78
CA GLU A 53 -4.36 -9.20 17.30
C GLU A 53 -2.93 -8.65 17.25
N ARG A 54 -2.13 -8.86 18.30
CA ARG A 54 -0.72 -8.44 18.32
C ARG A 54 0.09 -9.08 17.20
N LEU A 55 -0.03 -10.39 17.00
CA LEU A 55 0.65 -11.09 15.91
C LEU A 55 0.21 -10.61 14.54
N ALA A 56 -1.09 -10.37 14.36
CA ALA A 56 -1.62 -9.86 13.10
C ALA A 56 -1.16 -8.42 12.82
N ASP A 57 -1.04 -7.58 13.85
CA ASP A 57 -0.45 -6.24 13.75
C ASP A 57 1.01 -6.30 13.33
N THR A 58 1.83 -7.13 13.98
CA THR A 58 3.24 -7.31 13.64
C THR A 58 3.42 -7.84 12.21
N TYR A 59 2.58 -8.80 11.79
CA TYR A 59 2.58 -9.34 10.42
C TYR A 59 2.25 -8.26 9.36
N ALA A 60 1.28 -7.40 9.64
CA ALA A 60 0.81 -6.40 8.68
C ALA A 60 1.67 -5.13 8.63
N ALA A 61 2.41 -4.82 9.70
CA ALA A 61 3.26 -3.64 9.84
C ALA A 61 4.22 -3.41 8.65
N PRO A 62 5.08 -4.38 8.25
CA PRO A 62 6.02 -4.16 7.16
C PRO A 62 5.32 -3.87 5.83
N GLY A 63 4.22 -4.57 5.54
CA GLY A 63 3.44 -4.35 4.33
C GLY A 63 2.81 -2.96 4.26
N LEU A 64 2.35 -2.42 5.40
CA LEU A 64 1.82 -1.05 5.47
C LEU A 64 2.92 0.02 5.37
N GLU A 65 4.09 -0.27 5.93
CA GLU A 65 5.24 0.62 5.94
C GLU A 65 5.84 0.80 4.55
N VAL A 66 6.04 -0.30 3.80
CA VAL A 66 6.51 -0.28 2.40
C VAL A 66 5.54 0.50 1.51
N LEU A 67 4.24 0.35 1.75
CA LEU A 67 3.21 1.07 1.01
C LEU A 67 3.02 2.53 1.50
N SER A 68 3.83 3.02 2.43
CA SER A 68 3.82 4.44 2.80
C SER A 68 4.30 5.29 1.61
N VAL A 69 3.63 6.43 1.39
CA VAL A 69 3.95 7.32 0.26
C VAL A 69 5.41 7.75 0.28
N ARG A 70 5.97 7.93 1.49
CA ARG A 70 7.37 8.31 1.71
C ARG A 70 8.35 7.24 1.24
N LYS A 71 8.18 5.98 1.68
CA LYS A 71 9.04 4.86 1.25
C LYS A 71 8.91 4.53 -0.24
N MET A 72 7.72 4.71 -0.82
CA MET A 72 7.57 4.51 -2.26
C MET A 72 8.26 5.60 -3.08
N ILE A 73 8.29 6.85 -2.58
CA ILE A 73 9.08 7.92 -3.21
C ILE A 73 10.58 7.65 -3.04
N GLU A 74 11.01 7.18 -1.88
CA GLU A 74 12.41 6.75 -1.65
C GLU A 74 12.80 5.60 -2.58
N LEU A 75 11.99 4.53 -2.65
CA LEU A 75 12.21 3.41 -3.58
C LEU A 75 12.24 3.89 -5.03
N ALA A 76 11.29 4.73 -5.45
CA ALA A 76 11.28 5.27 -6.81
C ALA A 76 12.57 6.07 -7.15
N ARG A 77 13.19 6.72 -6.16
CA ARG A 77 14.46 7.44 -6.33
C ARG A 77 15.69 6.53 -6.34
N GLU A 78 15.63 5.37 -5.71
CA GLU A 78 16.73 4.37 -5.74
C GLU A 78 16.78 3.60 -7.07
N PHE A 79 15.68 3.56 -7.81
CA PHE A 79 15.56 2.89 -9.11
C PHE A 79 15.73 3.84 -10.32
N ASP A 80 15.89 5.15 -10.10
CA ASP A 80 16.29 6.18 -11.08
C ASP A 80 17.81 6.39 -11.04
#